data_AF-A0A9W6Z9R0-F1
#
_entry.id   AF-A0A9W6Z9R0-F1
#
_cell.length_a   1.000
_cell.length_b   1.000
_cell.length_c   1.000
_cell.angle_alpha   90.00
_cell.angle_beta   90.00
_cell.angle_gamma   90.00
#
_symmetry.space_group_name_H-M   'P 1'
#
loop_
_entity.id
_entity.type
_entity.pdbx_description
1 polymer ?
#
loop_
_entity_poly.entity_id
_entity_poly.type
_entity_poly.pdbx_seq_one_letter_code
_entity_poly.pdbx_strand_id
1 'polypeptide(L)'
;MALISFPKSSLLILLALVPSCQGSKRQVRFGDKATFTQMCVRNCLKDYEDYLTEGNKPDPVGQCNINLDLGRGEWDPKAAVYSEAESDKTTPPPGYFDSPAVLEALQWDCKSLCNYSCFQSHARRSANEKKIPIKYAEKWPFVRVFGVEEFMSFLACLLNGLIHIYYLTSNKLRPLFVGPEGYRMKTPMIIYSVVCLNSYLWSAFYFISSNKRTETMDLFFAFFKSIITTWVTVYRIGGSGAGENAFGNTCAFISLAALAPFLFIFAFYVYLMTSFTFNPMMSMRLQLAFMGLHVIMWVYWSLIGRGRGKGYRWKGLACLFFLNLITFIEVVLGWDIDDFPPYFGLFDNKSIWLLFTVPLTSLWYSFLMNDTKWEVDAMEKKKK
;
A
#
# COMPACT_ATOMS: atom_id res chain seq x y z
N MET A 1 13.74 -24.49 34.06
CA MET A 1 12.43 -25.11 33.77
C MET A 1 11.39 -24.45 34.65
N ALA A 2 10.77 -23.37 34.18
CA ALA A 2 9.62 -22.74 34.81
C ALA A 2 8.75 -22.20 33.67
N LEU A 3 7.74 -22.98 33.31
CA LEU A 3 6.73 -22.64 32.31
C LEU A 3 5.84 -21.55 32.90
N ILE A 4 6.10 -20.29 32.52
CA ILE A 4 5.17 -19.20 32.76
C ILE A 4 4.03 -19.39 31.75
N SER A 5 2.94 -19.98 32.24
CA SER A 5 1.65 -20.08 31.55
C SER A 5 1.14 -18.67 31.26
N PHE A 6 1.17 -18.26 29.99
CA PHE A 6 0.48 -17.05 29.55
C PHE A 6 -1.01 -17.37 29.43
N PRO A 7 -1.89 -16.65 30.14
CA PRO A 7 -3.32 -16.87 30.02
C PRO A 7 -3.79 -16.40 28.64
N LYS A 8 -4.47 -17.29 27.91
CA LYS A 8 -5.09 -17.07 26.58
C LYS A 8 -5.99 -15.82 26.51
N SER A 9 -6.39 -15.26 27.65
CA SER A 9 -7.20 -14.05 27.78
C SER A 9 -6.46 -12.75 27.42
N SER A 10 -5.12 -12.68 27.49
CA SER A 10 -4.39 -11.43 27.22
C SER A 10 -4.29 -11.11 25.72
N LEU A 11 -4.33 -12.12 24.85
CA LEU A 11 -4.29 -11.94 23.38
C LEU A 11 -5.66 -11.50 22.82
N LEU A 12 -6.74 -11.83 23.52
CA LEU A 12 -8.11 -11.44 23.17
C LEU A 12 -8.38 -9.95 23.43
N ILE A 13 -7.64 -9.32 24.35
CA ILE A 13 -7.84 -7.90 24.69
C ILE A 13 -7.31 -6.98 23.57
N LEU A 14 -6.25 -7.38 22.84
CA LEU A 14 -5.78 -6.65 21.66
C LEU A 14 -6.73 -6.78 20.46
N LEU A 15 -7.54 -7.83 20.39
CA LEU A 15 -8.61 -8.01 19.39
C LEU A 15 -9.91 -7.28 19.77
N ALA A 16 -10.10 -6.92 21.04
CA ALA A 16 -11.33 -6.31 21.56
C ALA A 16 -11.37 -4.77 21.50
N LEU A 17 -10.25 -4.10 21.16
CA LEU A 17 -10.20 -2.63 21.02
C LEU A 17 -10.52 -2.13 19.62
N VAL A 18 -10.79 -3.02 18.66
CA VAL A 18 -11.43 -2.64 17.40
C VAL A 18 -12.94 -2.67 17.67
N PRO A 19 -13.67 -1.54 17.54
CA PRO A 19 -15.11 -1.57 17.67
C PRO A 19 -15.66 -2.61 16.71
N SER A 20 -16.25 -3.66 17.26
CA SER A 20 -17.05 -4.63 16.53
C SER A 20 -18.36 -3.92 16.16
N CYS A 21 -18.29 -3.00 15.21
CA CYS A 21 -19.46 -2.53 14.50
C CYS A 21 -19.94 -3.70 13.68
N GLN A 22 -20.83 -4.51 14.26
CA GLN A 22 -21.78 -5.31 13.51
C GLN A 22 -22.66 -4.34 12.70
N GLY A 23 -22.09 -3.83 11.61
CA GLY A 23 -22.87 -3.28 10.53
C GLY A 23 -23.82 -4.37 10.09
N SER A 24 -25.12 -4.05 10.14
CA SER A 24 -26.20 -4.84 9.57
C SER A 24 -25.70 -5.65 8.37
N LYS A 25 -25.86 -6.98 8.41
CA LYS A 25 -25.73 -7.84 7.24
C LYS A 25 -26.82 -7.44 6.23
N ARG A 26 -26.72 -6.26 5.62
CA ARG A 26 -27.15 -6.11 4.24
C ARG A 26 -26.17 -6.96 3.46
N GLN A 27 -26.60 -8.17 3.12
CA GLN A 27 -26.17 -8.79 1.87
C GLN A 27 -26.24 -7.67 0.83
N VAL A 28 -25.09 -7.13 0.45
CA VAL A 28 -24.98 -6.38 -0.79
C VAL A 28 -25.37 -7.42 -1.84
N ARG A 29 -26.62 -7.35 -2.31
CA ARG A 29 -27.02 -8.08 -3.52
C ARG A 29 -26.06 -7.58 -4.58
N PHE A 30 -25.07 -8.40 -4.93
CA PHE A 30 -24.31 -8.23 -6.16
C PHE A 30 -25.35 -8.21 -7.29
N GLY A 31 -25.74 -7.03 -7.74
CA GLY A 31 -26.66 -6.89 -8.86
C GLY A 31 -25.99 -7.42 -10.14
N ASP A 32 -26.79 -7.58 -11.19
CA ASP A 32 -26.44 -8.13 -12.52
C ASP A 32 -25.11 -7.61 -13.14
N LYS A 33 -24.60 -6.48 -12.65
CA LYS A 33 -23.37 -5.79 -13.09
C LYS A 33 -22.07 -6.50 -12.70
N ALA A 34 -21.99 -7.07 -11.49
CA ALA A 34 -20.82 -7.86 -11.08
C ALA A 34 -20.73 -9.16 -11.89
N THR A 35 -21.89 -9.70 -12.26
CA THR A 35 -22.05 -10.90 -13.08
C THR A 35 -21.52 -10.68 -14.50
N PHE A 36 -21.86 -9.56 -15.16
CA PHE A 36 -21.37 -9.24 -16.52
C PHE A 36 -19.84 -9.20 -16.59
N THR A 37 -19.23 -8.51 -15.65
CA THR A 37 -17.77 -8.29 -15.67
C THR A 37 -17.03 -9.60 -15.38
N GLN A 38 -17.52 -10.40 -14.44
CA GLN A 38 -16.98 -11.73 -14.18
C GLN A 38 -17.18 -12.69 -15.37
N MET A 39 -18.30 -12.58 -16.09
CA MET A 39 -18.53 -13.35 -17.32
C MET A 39 -17.56 -12.95 -18.43
N CYS A 40 -17.35 -11.66 -18.66
CA CYS A 40 -16.38 -11.17 -19.64
C CYS A 40 -14.97 -11.70 -19.36
N VAL A 41 -14.52 -11.60 -18.10
CA VAL A 41 -13.19 -12.09 -17.68
C VAL A 41 -13.08 -13.61 -17.87
N ARG A 42 -14.13 -14.36 -17.51
CA ARG A 42 -14.15 -15.81 -17.68
C ARG A 42 -14.03 -16.21 -19.15
N ASN A 43 -14.76 -15.52 -20.03
CA ASN A 43 -14.71 -15.79 -21.47
C ASN A 43 -13.34 -15.45 -22.05
N CYS A 44 -12.78 -14.27 -21.72
CA CYS A 44 -11.45 -13.87 -22.16
C CYS A 44 -10.35 -14.88 -21.74
N LEU A 45 -10.43 -15.40 -20.51
CA LEU A 45 -9.52 -16.45 -20.04
C LEU A 45 -9.72 -17.77 -20.78
N LYS A 46 -10.96 -18.14 -21.09
CA LYS A 46 -11.27 -19.35 -21.84
C LYS A 46 -10.72 -19.28 -23.26
N ASP A 47 -10.89 -18.15 -23.94
CA ASP A 47 -10.35 -17.95 -25.29
C ASP A 47 -8.83 -18.12 -25.32
N TYR A 48 -8.15 -17.65 -24.27
CA TYR A 48 -6.71 -17.87 -24.09
C TYR A 48 -6.34 -19.34 -23.83
N GLU A 49 -7.12 -20.04 -23.00
CA GLU A 49 -6.93 -21.48 -22.78
C GLU A 49 -7.11 -22.27 -24.08
N ASP A 50 -8.15 -21.97 -24.86
CA ASP A 50 -8.41 -22.60 -26.15
C ASP A 50 -7.23 -22.34 -27.13
N TYR A 51 -6.71 -21.11 -27.20
CA TYR A 51 -5.50 -20.78 -27.98
C TYR A 51 -4.28 -21.64 -27.61
N LEU A 52 -4.06 -21.90 -26.32
CA LEU A 52 -2.97 -22.78 -25.86
C LEU A 52 -3.20 -24.23 -26.27
N THR A 53 -4.45 -24.71 -26.25
CA THR A 53 -4.78 -26.09 -26.63
C THR A 53 -4.60 -26.38 -28.13
N GLU A 54 -4.63 -25.33 -28.97
CA GLU A 54 -4.36 -25.43 -30.42
C GLU A 54 -2.86 -25.62 -30.75
N GLY A 55 -1.99 -25.77 -29.74
CA GLY A 55 -0.56 -26.02 -29.93
C GLY A 55 0.27 -24.75 -30.21
N ASN A 56 -0.34 -23.58 -30.04
CA ASN A 56 0.35 -22.31 -30.15
C ASN A 56 1.31 -22.10 -28.96
N LYS A 57 2.38 -21.33 -29.18
CA LYS A 57 3.31 -21.00 -28.10
C LYS A 57 2.62 -20.11 -27.07
N PRO A 58 2.88 -20.31 -25.77
CA PRO A 58 2.35 -19.43 -24.74
C PRO A 58 2.86 -18.01 -24.97
N ASP A 59 1.93 -17.12 -25.30
CA ASP A 59 2.13 -15.68 -25.36
C ASP A 59 1.25 -15.07 -24.25
N PRO A 60 1.78 -14.93 -23.02
CA PRO A 60 1.01 -14.61 -21.83
C PRO A 60 0.32 -13.24 -21.89
N VAL A 61 0.72 -12.41 -22.84
CA VAL A 61 0.32 -11.01 -22.94
C VAL A 61 -0.26 -10.71 -24.32
N GLY A 62 0.37 -11.09 -25.43
CA GLY A 62 -0.10 -10.73 -26.77
C GLY A 62 -1.47 -11.33 -27.13
N GLN A 63 -1.76 -12.55 -26.69
CA GLN A 63 -3.06 -13.22 -26.92
C GLN A 63 -4.11 -12.89 -25.87
N CYS A 64 -3.77 -12.24 -24.77
CA CYS A 64 -4.77 -11.69 -23.83
C CYS A 64 -4.93 -10.18 -24.00
N ASN A 65 -4.05 -9.55 -24.77
CA ASN A 65 -4.17 -8.19 -25.28
C ASN A 65 -5.13 -8.14 -26.48
N ILE A 66 -6.10 -9.07 -26.53
CA ILE A 66 -7.08 -9.09 -27.60
C ILE A 66 -7.87 -7.80 -27.48
N ASN A 67 -7.93 -7.09 -28.60
CA ASN A 67 -9.02 -6.21 -28.89
C ASN A 67 -10.30 -7.00 -28.59
N LEU A 68 -11.03 -6.68 -27.52
CA LEU A 68 -12.46 -6.96 -27.52
C LEU A 68 -13.02 -6.07 -28.63
N ASP A 69 -12.81 -6.49 -29.88
CA ASP A 69 -13.28 -5.86 -31.09
C ASP A 69 -14.79 -5.79 -30.89
N LEU A 70 -15.29 -4.60 -30.61
CA LEU A 70 -16.71 -4.24 -30.63
C LEU A 70 -17.27 -4.33 -32.07
N GLY A 71 -16.79 -5.28 -32.87
CA GLY A 71 -16.87 -5.25 -34.32
C GLY A 71 -16.75 -6.61 -35.02
N ARG A 72 -16.72 -7.74 -34.31
CA ARG A 72 -17.06 -9.03 -34.93
C ARG A 72 -17.89 -9.90 -34.01
N GLY A 73 -19.15 -10.04 -34.40
CA GLY A 73 -19.89 -11.30 -34.28
C GLY A 73 -20.28 -11.70 -32.86
N GLU A 74 -21.50 -11.30 -32.50
CA GLU A 74 -22.35 -11.95 -31.48
C GLU A 74 -21.90 -11.81 -30.02
N TRP A 75 -22.49 -10.82 -29.32
CA TRP A 75 -23.35 -11.11 -28.17
C TRP A 75 -24.14 -9.86 -27.71
N ASP A 76 -25.38 -9.71 -28.18
CA ASP A 76 -26.60 -9.58 -27.36
C ASP A 76 -27.83 -9.56 -28.30
N PRO A 77 -28.73 -10.57 -28.28
CA PRO A 77 -29.87 -10.60 -29.20
C PRO A 77 -30.87 -9.45 -29.00
N LYS A 78 -30.82 -8.67 -27.91
CA LYS A 78 -31.91 -7.70 -27.60
C LYS A 78 -31.48 -6.30 -27.18
N ALA A 79 -30.19 -6.00 -27.05
CA ALA A 79 -29.72 -4.63 -26.73
C ALA A 79 -29.22 -3.83 -27.94
N ALA A 80 -29.16 -4.39 -29.14
CA ALA A 80 -28.73 -3.71 -30.37
C ALA A 80 -29.82 -2.83 -31.02
N VAL A 81 -30.67 -2.21 -30.21
CA VAL A 81 -31.58 -1.17 -30.68
C VAL A 81 -31.05 0.14 -30.12
N TYR A 82 -30.75 1.07 -31.02
CA TYR A 82 -30.29 2.46 -30.81
C TYR A 82 -28.78 2.71 -31.00
N SER A 83 -28.48 3.10 -32.26
CA SER A 83 -27.34 3.87 -32.78
C SER A 83 -26.00 3.12 -32.87
N GLU A 84 -25.39 2.84 -34.04
CA GLU A 84 -25.46 3.48 -35.37
C GLU A 84 -25.55 5.00 -35.31
N ALA A 85 -24.56 5.60 -34.66
CA ALA A 85 -24.16 6.98 -34.90
C ALA A 85 -22.63 7.05 -34.84
N GLU A 86 -22.00 6.78 -35.99
CA GLU A 86 -20.87 7.55 -36.51
C GLU A 86 -19.82 7.99 -35.47
N SER A 87 -18.89 7.09 -35.11
CA SER A 87 -17.60 7.50 -34.54
C SER A 87 -16.46 6.90 -35.37
N ASP A 88 -15.84 7.80 -36.14
CA ASP A 88 -14.50 7.77 -36.71
C ASP A 88 -13.59 6.58 -36.32
N LYS A 89 -13.20 5.81 -37.33
CA LYS A 89 -12.30 4.63 -37.23
C LYS A 89 -10.82 4.98 -37.09
N THR A 90 -10.45 6.24 -36.89
CA THR A 90 -9.03 6.67 -36.98
C THR A 90 -8.30 6.84 -35.64
N THR A 91 -8.99 6.73 -34.49
CA THR A 91 -8.32 6.80 -33.19
C THR A 91 -8.45 5.49 -32.44
N PRO A 92 -7.36 4.69 -32.29
CA PRO A 92 -7.38 3.60 -31.34
C PRO A 92 -7.62 4.17 -29.94
N PRO A 93 -8.35 3.45 -29.08
CA PRO A 93 -8.71 3.97 -27.78
C PRO A 93 -7.46 4.30 -26.93
N PRO A 94 -7.56 5.22 -25.95
CA PRO A 94 -6.45 5.51 -25.03
C PRO A 94 -6.02 4.22 -24.29
N GLY A 95 -4.74 3.85 -24.36
CA GLY A 95 -4.17 2.63 -23.76
C GLY A 95 -3.92 1.46 -24.71
N TYR A 96 -3.93 1.70 -26.03
CA TYR A 96 -3.86 0.69 -27.10
C TYR A 96 -2.47 0.57 -27.78
N PHE A 97 -1.44 1.24 -27.26
CA PHE A 97 -0.10 1.29 -27.88
C PHE A 97 1.00 0.54 -27.12
N ASP A 98 0.64 -0.24 -26.10
CA ASP A 98 1.64 -0.95 -25.31
C ASP A 98 2.02 -2.26 -26.01
N SER A 99 3.28 -2.36 -26.43
CA SER A 99 3.84 -3.59 -27.00
C SER A 99 3.69 -4.74 -26.01
N PRO A 100 3.38 -5.98 -26.45
CA PRO A 100 3.33 -7.15 -25.58
C PRO A 100 4.60 -7.33 -24.73
N ALA A 101 5.77 -6.99 -25.29
CA ALA A 101 7.03 -7.05 -24.57
C ALA A 101 7.13 -6.02 -23.42
N VAL A 102 6.51 -4.85 -23.57
CA VAL A 102 6.46 -3.82 -22.52
C VAL A 102 5.54 -4.29 -21.39
N LEU A 103 4.37 -4.81 -21.73
CA LEU A 103 3.41 -5.32 -20.75
C LEU A 103 3.96 -6.55 -20.00
N GLU A 104 4.68 -7.45 -20.68
CA GLU A 104 5.38 -8.56 -20.04
C GLU A 104 6.48 -8.07 -19.08
N ALA A 105 7.30 -7.10 -19.51
CA ALA A 105 8.31 -6.48 -18.66
C ALA A 105 7.71 -5.80 -17.43
N LEU A 106 6.51 -5.25 -17.57
CA LEU A 106 5.71 -4.63 -16.52
C LEU A 106 4.89 -5.65 -15.69
N GLN A 107 5.16 -6.94 -15.84
CA GLN A 107 4.55 -8.01 -15.05
C GLN A 107 3.04 -8.21 -15.24
N TRP A 108 2.48 -7.79 -16.38
CA TRP A 108 1.11 -8.14 -16.72
C TRP A 108 0.98 -9.64 -16.96
N ASP A 109 -0.11 -10.22 -16.45
CA ASP A 109 -0.52 -11.57 -16.76
C ASP A 109 -1.85 -11.56 -17.55
N CYS A 110 -2.18 -12.66 -18.20
CA CYS A 110 -3.40 -12.75 -19.00
C CYS A 110 -4.66 -12.36 -18.20
N LYS A 111 -4.74 -12.76 -16.93
CA LYS A 111 -5.89 -12.49 -16.07
C LYS A 111 -6.05 -11.01 -15.74
N SER A 112 -4.98 -10.33 -15.37
CA SER A 112 -4.99 -8.88 -15.10
C SER A 112 -5.31 -8.09 -16.37
N LEU A 113 -4.81 -8.54 -17.53
CA LEU A 113 -5.11 -7.94 -18.81
C LEU A 113 -6.59 -8.12 -19.23
N CYS A 114 -7.14 -9.32 -19.09
CA CYS A 114 -8.57 -9.59 -19.29
C CYS A 114 -9.44 -8.75 -18.35
N ASN A 115 -9.09 -8.67 -17.06
CA ASN A 115 -9.78 -7.81 -16.08
C ASN A 115 -9.81 -6.36 -16.56
N TYR A 116 -8.65 -5.81 -16.91
CA TYR A 116 -8.50 -4.45 -17.38
C TYR A 116 -9.34 -4.17 -18.64
N SER A 117 -9.22 -5.02 -19.65
CA SER A 117 -9.94 -4.88 -20.93
C SER A 117 -11.46 -4.97 -20.73
N CYS A 118 -11.94 -5.88 -19.89
CA CYS A 118 -13.36 -6.01 -19.56
C CYS A 118 -13.88 -4.80 -18.80
N PHE A 119 -13.14 -4.28 -17.81
CA PHE A 119 -13.50 -3.06 -17.08
C PHE A 119 -13.60 -1.87 -18.05
N GLN A 120 -12.63 -1.71 -18.93
CA GLN A 120 -12.62 -0.62 -19.91
C GLN A 120 -13.75 -0.73 -20.93
N SER A 121 -14.02 -1.94 -21.43
CA SER A 121 -15.09 -2.20 -22.39
C SER A 121 -16.48 -1.88 -21.81
N HIS A 122 -16.74 -2.28 -20.57
CA HIS A 122 -18.00 -1.95 -19.90
C HIS A 122 -18.09 -0.45 -19.53
N ALA A 123 -16.99 0.17 -19.11
CA ALA A 123 -16.93 1.60 -18.81
C ALA A 123 -17.28 2.45 -20.03
N ARG A 124 -16.75 2.12 -21.22
CA ARG A 124 -17.09 2.80 -22.49
C ARG A 124 -18.55 2.66 -22.86
N ARG A 125 -19.12 1.45 -22.78
CA ARG A 125 -20.55 1.22 -23.02
C ARG A 125 -21.42 2.05 -22.07
N SER A 126 -21.08 2.03 -20.78
CA SER A 126 -21.81 2.80 -19.75
C SER A 126 -21.74 4.31 -20.02
N ALA A 127 -20.59 4.82 -20.47
CA ALA A 127 -20.41 6.23 -20.83
C ALA A 127 -21.25 6.63 -22.06
N ASN A 128 -21.30 5.79 -23.09
CA ASN A 128 -22.13 6.02 -24.28
C ASN A 128 -23.62 6.06 -23.94
N GLU A 129 -24.05 5.23 -22.99
CA GLU A 129 -25.41 5.22 -22.46
C GLU A 129 -25.69 6.33 -21.43
N LYS A 130 -24.74 7.25 -21.21
CA LYS A 130 -24.80 8.33 -20.21
C LYS A 130 -25.10 7.84 -18.79
N LYS A 131 -24.67 6.61 -18.46
CA LYS A 131 -24.80 6.03 -17.13
C LYS A 131 -23.71 6.57 -16.21
N ILE A 132 -24.03 6.64 -14.92
CA ILE A 132 -23.07 7.02 -13.87
C ILE A 132 -21.92 6.00 -13.85
N PRO A 133 -20.64 6.42 -13.73
CA PRO A 133 -19.50 5.54 -13.60
C PRO A 133 -19.67 4.54 -12.45
N ILE A 134 -19.22 3.29 -12.67
CA ILE A 134 -19.36 2.20 -11.71
C ILE A 134 -17.97 1.69 -11.31
N LYS A 135 -17.80 1.41 -10.01
CA LYS A 135 -16.62 0.76 -9.44
C LYS A 135 -16.76 -0.77 -9.53
N TYR A 136 -15.77 -1.47 -10.08
CA TYR A 136 -15.80 -2.93 -10.25
C TYR A 136 -14.89 -3.61 -9.24
N ALA A 137 -15.45 -4.44 -8.35
CA ALA A 137 -14.68 -5.26 -7.41
C ALA A 137 -13.51 -4.50 -6.74
N GLU A 138 -13.80 -3.27 -6.29
CA GLU A 138 -12.87 -2.33 -5.64
C GLU A 138 -11.95 -1.48 -6.55
N LYS A 139 -12.08 -1.54 -7.89
CA LYS A 139 -11.28 -0.74 -8.84
C LYS A 139 -12.10 0.13 -9.78
N TRP A 140 -11.50 1.25 -10.19
CA TRP A 140 -11.98 2.11 -11.26
C TRP A 140 -11.36 1.73 -12.61
N PRO A 141 -12.03 2.01 -13.75
CA PRO A 141 -11.48 1.80 -15.08
C PRO A 141 -10.46 2.89 -15.43
N PHE A 142 -9.24 2.80 -14.88
CA PHE A 142 -8.16 3.76 -15.13
C PHE A 142 -7.63 3.70 -16.57
N VAL A 143 -7.25 4.86 -17.10
CA VAL A 143 -6.56 4.93 -18.40
C VAL A 143 -5.10 4.54 -18.19
N ARG A 144 -4.64 3.53 -18.94
CA ARG A 144 -3.23 3.12 -18.91
C ARG A 144 -2.35 4.19 -19.53
N VAL A 145 -1.20 4.43 -18.91
CA VAL A 145 -0.15 5.32 -19.40
C VAL A 145 1.18 4.58 -19.37
N PHE A 146 1.83 4.40 -20.53
CA PHE A 146 3.06 3.60 -20.68
C PHE A 146 2.96 2.18 -20.08
N GLY A 147 1.82 1.50 -20.25
CA GLY A 147 1.56 0.18 -19.67
C GLY A 147 1.29 0.15 -18.16
N VAL A 148 1.24 1.30 -17.47
CA VAL A 148 0.93 1.39 -16.04
C VAL A 148 -0.58 1.57 -15.85
N GLU A 149 -1.22 0.72 -15.06
CA GLU A 149 -2.66 0.75 -14.77
C GLU A 149 -3.08 2.02 -14.01
N GLU A 150 -2.42 2.32 -12.89
CA GLU A 150 -2.74 3.45 -11.99
C GLU A 150 -1.56 4.44 -11.94
N PHE A 151 -1.38 5.21 -13.02
CA PHE A 151 -0.17 6.02 -13.25
C PHE A 151 0.15 7.03 -12.12
N MET A 152 -0.85 7.73 -11.60
CA MET A 152 -0.61 8.73 -10.54
C MET A 152 -0.26 8.10 -9.20
N SER A 153 -0.91 6.98 -8.84
CA SER A 153 -0.56 6.20 -7.65
C SER A 153 0.86 5.65 -7.75
N PHE A 154 1.23 5.10 -8.92
CA PHE A 154 2.59 4.66 -9.23
C PHE A 154 3.62 5.77 -9.04
N LEU A 155 3.40 6.95 -9.65
CA LEU A 155 4.31 8.09 -9.54
C LEU A 155 4.45 8.56 -8.08
N ALA A 156 3.35 8.62 -7.33
CA ALA A 156 3.37 9.01 -5.93
C ALA A 156 4.17 8.01 -5.07
N CYS A 157 4.07 6.70 -5.31
CA CYS A 157 4.92 5.70 -4.67
C CYS A 157 6.40 5.91 -4.99
N LEU A 158 6.76 6.19 -6.23
CA LEU A 158 8.14 6.51 -6.61
C LEU A 158 8.66 7.75 -5.87
N LEU A 159 7.86 8.82 -5.82
CA LEU A 159 8.25 10.05 -5.11
C LEU A 159 8.48 9.81 -3.61
N ASN A 160 7.61 9.04 -2.95
CA ASN A 160 7.82 8.65 -1.56
C ASN A 160 9.10 7.80 -1.39
N GLY A 161 9.35 6.83 -2.28
CA GLY A 161 10.58 6.03 -2.29
C GLY A 161 11.84 6.87 -2.52
N LEU A 162 11.79 7.85 -3.43
CA LEU A 162 12.90 8.76 -3.72
C LEU A 162 13.30 9.59 -2.50
N ILE A 163 12.35 9.98 -1.64
CA ILE A 163 12.69 10.66 -0.38
C ILE A 163 13.54 9.74 0.51
N HIS A 164 13.16 8.47 0.67
CA HIS A 164 13.96 7.51 1.44
C HIS A 164 15.37 7.32 0.85
N ILE A 165 15.49 7.21 -0.47
CA ILE A 165 16.78 7.12 -1.17
C ILE A 165 17.62 8.39 -0.93
N TYR A 166 17.01 9.56 -1.10
CA TYR A 166 17.68 10.85 -0.92
C TYR A 166 18.29 11.00 0.48
N TYR A 167 17.53 10.65 1.52
CA TYR A 167 18.06 10.67 2.89
C TYR A 167 19.15 9.61 3.10
N LEU A 168 18.96 8.39 2.60
CA LEU A 168 19.91 7.29 2.78
C LEU A 168 21.24 7.48 2.06
N THR A 169 21.25 8.16 0.91
CA THR A 169 22.43 8.30 0.03
C THR A 169 23.12 9.65 0.14
N SER A 170 22.44 10.68 0.66
CA SER A 170 23.02 12.02 0.81
C SER A 170 24.11 12.05 1.88
N ASN A 171 25.35 12.38 1.47
CA ASN A 171 26.48 12.57 2.38
C ASN A 171 26.23 13.67 3.43
N LYS A 172 25.36 14.64 3.12
CA LYS A 172 25.01 15.74 4.04
C LYS A 172 23.91 15.36 5.01
N LEU A 173 22.86 14.66 4.54
CA LEU A 173 21.66 14.40 5.34
C LEU A 173 21.72 13.10 6.12
N ARG A 174 22.36 12.07 5.54
CA ARG A 174 22.47 10.75 6.17
C ARG A 174 23.05 10.82 7.57
N PRO A 175 24.18 11.53 7.84
CA PRO A 175 24.73 11.62 9.19
C PRO A 175 23.80 12.34 10.18
N LEU A 176 22.94 13.25 9.71
CA LEU A 176 22.07 14.06 10.57
C LEU A 176 20.90 13.26 11.14
N PHE A 177 20.33 12.32 10.38
CA PHE A 177 19.22 11.49 10.87
C PHE A 177 19.69 10.15 11.45
N VAL A 178 20.78 9.59 10.91
CA VAL A 178 21.34 8.30 11.38
C VAL A 178 22.21 8.48 12.62
N GLY A 179 22.86 9.61 12.80
CA GLY A 179 23.76 9.88 13.93
C GLY A 179 25.17 9.26 13.78
N PRO A 180 26.07 9.55 14.73
CA PRO A 180 27.48 9.13 14.70
C PRO A 180 27.66 7.63 14.98
N GLU A 181 28.90 7.14 14.87
CA GLU A 181 29.24 5.78 15.30
C GLU A 181 28.94 5.57 16.78
N GLY A 182 28.42 4.38 17.11
CA GLY A 182 28.00 4.03 18.47
C GLY A 182 26.66 4.64 18.91
N TYR A 183 26.00 5.46 18.08
CA TYR A 183 24.65 5.94 18.38
C TYR A 183 23.63 4.81 18.23
N ARG A 184 22.86 4.56 19.31
CA ARG A 184 21.93 3.42 19.40
C ARG A 184 20.88 3.35 18.30
N MET A 185 20.40 4.49 17.78
CA MET A 185 19.33 4.50 16.78
C MET A 185 19.86 4.41 15.34
N LYS A 186 21.19 4.39 15.14
CA LYS A 186 21.80 4.32 13.80
C LYS A 186 21.26 3.16 12.96
N THR A 187 21.40 1.94 13.46
CA THR A 187 20.94 0.74 12.75
C THR A 187 19.41 0.71 12.60
N PRO A 188 18.60 0.95 13.65
CA PRO A 188 17.14 1.06 13.52
C PRO A 188 16.67 2.06 12.45
N MET A 189 17.30 3.23 12.34
CA MET A 189 16.91 4.26 11.36
C MET A 189 17.25 3.87 9.92
N ILE A 190 18.37 3.15 9.72
CA ILE A 190 18.72 2.58 8.41
C ILE A 190 17.71 1.50 8.03
N ILE A 191 17.42 0.56 8.94
CA ILE A 191 16.44 -0.52 8.73
C ILE A 191 15.07 0.08 8.38
N TYR A 192 14.59 1.04 9.17
CA TYR A 192 13.35 1.77 8.91
C TYR A 192 13.29 2.31 7.49
N SER A 193 14.33 3.05 7.08
CA SER A 193 14.35 3.72 5.77
C SER A 193 14.38 2.73 4.60
N VAL A 194 15.15 1.65 4.73
CA VAL A 194 15.23 0.59 3.71
C VAL A 194 13.91 -0.17 3.59
N VAL A 195 13.27 -0.49 4.72
CA VAL A 195 11.98 -1.19 4.73
C VAL A 195 10.86 -0.32 4.16
N CYS A 196 10.83 0.98 4.50
CA CYS A 196 9.88 1.92 3.91
C CYS A 196 10.07 2.04 2.40
N LEU A 197 11.32 2.17 1.92
CA LEU A 197 11.64 2.17 0.49
C LEU A 197 11.12 0.90 -0.19
N ASN A 198 11.41 -0.27 0.36
CA ASN A 198 10.98 -1.53 -0.23
C ASN A 198 9.44 -1.68 -0.27
N SER A 199 8.74 -1.21 0.78
CA SER A 199 7.27 -1.17 0.77
C SER A 199 6.74 -0.30 -0.38
N TYR A 200 7.29 0.90 -0.61
CA TYR A 200 6.86 1.76 -1.71
C TYR A 200 7.17 1.17 -3.09
N LEU A 201 8.27 0.43 -3.24
CA LEU A 201 8.60 -0.27 -4.49
C LEU A 201 7.56 -1.35 -4.82
N TRP A 202 7.14 -2.14 -3.82
CA TRP A 202 6.10 -3.15 -4.03
C TRP A 202 4.73 -2.53 -4.29
N SER A 203 4.39 -1.42 -3.64
CA SER A 203 3.18 -0.65 -3.98
C SER A 203 3.25 -0.13 -5.42
N ALA A 204 4.41 0.35 -5.88
CA ALA A 204 4.60 0.79 -7.26
C ALA A 204 4.36 -0.37 -8.27
N PHE A 205 4.89 -1.57 -7.99
CA PHE A 205 4.62 -2.75 -8.83
C PHE A 205 3.14 -3.15 -8.85
N TYR A 206 2.45 -3.02 -7.72
CA TYR A 206 1.00 -3.24 -7.65
C TYR A 206 0.21 -2.26 -8.54
N PHE A 207 0.58 -0.97 -8.54
CA PHE A 207 -0.06 0.04 -9.37
C PHE A 207 0.30 -0.05 -10.86
N ILE A 208 1.40 -0.72 -11.20
CA ILE A 208 1.74 -1.05 -12.60
C ILE A 208 0.77 -2.09 -13.15
N SER A 209 0.70 -3.26 -12.51
CA SER A 209 -0.11 -4.38 -12.95
C SER A 209 -0.72 -5.06 -11.71
N SER A 210 -2.02 -4.90 -11.51
CA SER A 210 -2.71 -5.47 -10.35
C SER A 210 -3.04 -6.96 -10.56
N ASN A 211 -2.02 -7.80 -10.34
CA ASN A 211 -2.15 -9.26 -10.36
C ASN A 211 -2.03 -9.84 -8.95
N LYS A 212 -2.27 -11.15 -8.82
CA LYS A 212 -2.30 -11.78 -7.49
C LYS A 212 -0.95 -11.70 -6.78
N ARG A 213 0.16 -11.76 -7.52
CA ARG A 213 1.52 -11.71 -6.96
C ARG A 213 1.82 -10.32 -6.42
N THR A 214 1.59 -9.27 -7.21
CA THR A 214 1.89 -7.89 -6.81
C THR A 214 1.01 -7.44 -5.65
N GLU A 215 -0.28 -7.80 -5.65
CA GLU A 215 -1.19 -7.57 -4.52
C GLU A 215 -0.68 -8.23 -3.24
N THR A 216 -0.29 -9.51 -3.32
CA THR A 216 0.18 -10.26 -2.15
C THR A 216 1.48 -9.67 -1.58
N MET A 217 2.41 -9.29 -2.45
CA MET A 217 3.69 -8.72 -2.04
C MET A 217 3.55 -7.30 -1.48
N ASP A 218 2.69 -6.46 -2.07
CA ASP A 218 2.39 -5.13 -1.52
C ASP A 218 1.84 -5.25 -0.09
N LEU A 219 0.84 -6.12 0.12
CA LEU A 219 0.26 -6.34 1.45
C LEU A 219 1.27 -6.91 2.45
N PHE A 220 2.14 -7.83 2.02
CA PHE A 220 3.22 -8.37 2.83
C PHE A 220 4.20 -7.29 3.29
N PHE A 221 4.71 -6.48 2.37
CA PHE A 221 5.72 -5.47 2.70
C PHE A 221 5.13 -4.24 3.38
N ALA A 222 3.87 -3.89 3.12
CA ALA A 222 3.16 -2.85 3.85
C ALA A 222 2.96 -3.22 5.33
N PHE A 223 2.62 -4.49 5.60
CA PHE A 223 2.56 -4.98 6.98
C PHE A 223 3.94 -5.07 7.63
N PHE A 224 4.95 -5.58 6.91
CA PHE A 224 6.33 -5.60 7.40
C PHE A 224 6.81 -4.21 7.79
N LYS A 225 6.55 -3.20 6.94
CA LYS A 225 6.82 -1.79 7.23
C LYS A 225 6.14 -1.37 8.54
N SER A 226 4.84 -1.61 8.70
CA SER A 226 4.09 -1.23 9.90
C SER A 226 4.66 -1.83 11.20
N ILE A 227 5.13 -3.08 11.13
CA ILE A 227 5.80 -3.74 12.25
C ILE A 227 7.14 -3.06 12.56
N ILE A 228 7.97 -2.83 11.55
CA ILE A 228 9.30 -2.23 11.72
C ILE A 228 9.21 -0.78 12.23
N THR A 229 8.30 0.04 11.70
CA THR A 229 8.10 1.42 12.18
C THR A 229 7.64 1.45 13.64
N THR A 230 6.76 0.52 14.04
CA THR A 230 6.31 0.38 15.42
C THR A 230 7.46 -0.06 16.33
N TRP A 231 8.25 -1.05 15.92
CA TRP A 231 9.44 -1.48 16.66
C TRP A 231 10.44 -0.32 16.86
N VAL A 232 10.76 0.44 15.81
CA VAL A 232 11.66 1.60 15.92
C VAL A 232 11.13 2.61 16.93
N THR A 233 9.81 2.80 16.99
CA THR A 233 9.16 3.73 17.92
C THR A 233 9.25 3.23 19.36
N VAL A 234 8.97 1.95 19.60
CA VAL A 234 9.16 1.31 20.91
C VAL A 234 10.60 1.42 21.36
N TYR A 235 11.56 1.11 20.48
CA TYR A 235 12.97 1.19 20.77
C TYR A 235 13.44 2.63 21.06
N ARG A 236 12.91 3.60 20.30
CA ARG A 236 13.18 5.03 20.49
C ARG A 236 12.71 5.53 21.86
N ILE A 237 11.51 5.14 22.27
CA ILE A 237 10.86 5.57 23.52
C ILE A 237 11.45 4.83 24.73
N GLY A 238 11.60 3.50 24.64
CA GLY A 238 12.01 2.62 25.73
C GLY A 238 13.51 2.64 26.05
N GLY A 239 14.38 2.90 25.07
CA GLY A 239 15.84 2.93 25.24
C GLY A 239 16.37 4.16 25.97
N SER A 240 15.66 4.68 26.97
CA SER A 240 15.97 5.98 27.57
C SER A 240 15.72 6.11 29.06
N GLY A 241 15.57 4.97 29.75
CA GLY A 241 15.52 4.89 31.21
C GLY A 241 16.62 4.02 31.84
N ALA A 242 17.50 3.40 31.07
CA ALA A 242 18.61 2.62 31.61
C ALA A 242 19.82 3.53 31.86
N GLY A 243 20.27 3.61 33.11
CA GLY A 243 21.49 4.30 33.50
C GLY A 243 22.68 3.87 32.64
N GLU A 244 23.48 4.84 32.24
CA GLU A 244 24.54 4.72 31.22
C GLU A 244 25.80 3.95 31.69
N ASN A 245 25.75 3.23 32.80
CA ASN A 245 26.94 2.68 33.46
C ASN A 245 27.14 1.16 33.25
N ALA A 246 26.42 0.54 32.32
CA ALA A 246 26.61 -0.88 31.95
C ALA A 246 26.77 -1.07 30.42
N PHE A 247 27.32 -0.07 29.74
CA PHE A 247 27.22 0.13 28.30
C PHE A 247 28.31 -0.60 27.49
N GLY A 248 28.10 -1.88 27.24
CA GLY A 248 28.81 -2.72 26.25
C GLY A 248 27.87 -3.37 25.23
N ASN A 249 28.33 -4.46 24.57
CA ASN A 249 27.61 -5.30 23.57
C ASN A 249 26.15 -5.68 23.94
N THR A 250 25.79 -5.60 25.21
CA THR A 250 24.47 -5.86 25.79
C THR A 250 23.35 -4.99 25.19
N CYS A 251 23.60 -3.76 24.73
CA CYS A 251 22.57 -2.92 24.09
C CYS A 251 22.16 -3.40 22.69
N ALA A 252 23.08 -3.98 21.92
CA ALA A 252 22.75 -4.62 20.64
C ALA A 252 21.87 -5.86 20.89
N PHE A 253 22.20 -6.66 21.90
CA PHE A 253 21.38 -7.81 22.31
C PHE A 253 19.98 -7.41 22.80
N ILE A 254 19.85 -6.35 23.61
CA ILE A 254 18.54 -5.84 24.04
C ILE A 254 17.76 -5.26 22.84
N SER A 255 18.43 -4.62 21.88
CA SER A 255 17.79 -4.12 20.66
C SER A 255 17.27 -5.23 19.74
N LEU A 256 18.02 -6.33 19.59
CA LEU A 256 17.59 -7.53 18.87
C LEU A 256 16.50 -8.29 19.64
N ALA A 257 16.60 -8.38 20.96
CA ALA A 257 15.59 -9.02 21.79
C ALA A 257 14.25 -8.27 21.73
N ALA A 258 14.27 -6.93 21.67
CA ALA A 258 13.09 -6.11 21.48
C ALA A 258 12.46 -6.27 20.08
N LEU A 259 13.21 -6.77 19.09
CA LEU A 259 12.73 -7.08 17.73
C LEU A 259 12.05 -8.47 17.65
N ALA A 260 12.43 -9.42 18.51
CA ALA A 260 11.91 -10.78 18.54
C ALA A 260 10.36 -10.87 18.57
N PRO A 261 9.61 -10.15 19.44
CA PRO A 261 8.15 -10.22 19.43
C PRO A 261 7.53 -9.69 18.12
N PHE A 262 8.14 -8.67 17.52
CA PHE A 262 7.70 -8.11 16.24
C PHE A 262 7.93 -9.09 15.09
N LEU A 263 9.07 -9.78 15.08
CA LEU A 263 9.35 -10.83 14.10
C LEU A 263 8.45 -12.05 14.30
N PHE A 264 8.11 -12.40 15.54
CA PHE A 264 7.16 -13.48 15.81
C PHE A 264 5.77 -13.13 15.27
N ILE A 265 5.28 -11.91 15.52
CA ILE A 265 4.00 -11.45 14.97
C ILE A 265 4.03 -11.45 13.44
N PHE A 266 5.15 -11.01 12.85
CA PHE A 266 5.32 -11.04 11.40
C PHE A 266 5.30 -12.48 10.86
N ALA A 267 6.04 -13.41 11.47
CA ALA A 267 6.05 -14.81 11.08
C ALA A 267 4.66 -15.45 11.20
N PHE A 268 3.93 -15.13 12.26
CA PHE A 268 2.54 -15.57 12.43
C PHE A 268 1.63 -14.99 11.33
N TYR A 269 1.80 -13.72 10.97
CA TYR A 269 1.09 -13.13 9.83
C TYR A 269 1.42 -13.85 8.52
N VAL A 270 2.69 -14.16 8.25
CA VAL A 270 3.08 -14.95 7.06
C VAL A 270 2.42 -16.31 7.07
N TYR A 271 2.37 -16.99 8.21
CA TYR A 271 1.65 -18.26 8.36
C TYR A 271 0.15 -18.12 8.02
N LEU A 272 -0.50 -17.03 8.45
CA LEU A 272 -1.90 -16.77 8.10
C LEU A 272 -2.10 -16.52 6.60
N MET A 273 -1.16 -15.82 5.97
CA MET A 273 -1.17 -15.57 4.52
C MET A 273 -1.07 -16.87 3.71
N THR A 274 -0.31 -17.86 4.20
CA THR A 274 -0.07 -19.13 3.48
C THR A 274 -1.11 -20.21 3.78
N SER A 275 -1.72 -20.20 4.97
CA SER A 275 -2.50 -21.35 5.48
C SER A 275 -4.03 -21.17 5.40
N PHE A 276 -4.50 -19.96 5.14
CA PHE A 276 -5.93 -19.61 5.07
C PHE A 276 -6.28 -19.03 3.68
N THR A 277 -7.55 -18.98 3.30
CA THR A 277 -7.98 -18.19 2.13
C THR A 277 -7.65 -16.73 2.40
N PHE A 278 -6.52 -16.28 1.87
CA PHE A 278 -5.98 -14.95 2.10
C PHE A 278 -7.04 -13.88 1.82
N ASN A 279 -7.42 -13.14 2.86
CA ASN A 279 -8.36 -12.02 2.78
C ASN A 279 -7.58 -10.70 2.89
N PRO A 280 -7.44 -9.92 1.80
CA PRO A 280 -6.74 -8.64 1.80
C PRO A 280 -7.23 -7.67 2.88
N MET A 281 -8.53 -7.68 3.17
CA MET A 281 -9.15 -6.83 4.19
C MET A 281 -8.59 -7.10 5.59
N MET A 282 -8.24 -8.35 5.92
CA MET A 282 -7.62 -8.67 7.20
C MET A 282 -6.22 -8.07 7.30
N SER A 283 -5.42 -8.13 6.22
CA SER A 283 -4.09 -7.52 6.18
C SER A 283 -4.18 -6.00 6.40
N MET A 284 -5.10 -5.33 5.69
CA MET A 284 -5.30 -3.88 5.85
C MET A 284 -5.68 -3.50 7.29
N ARG A 285 -6.57 -4.26 7.94
CA ARG A 285 -6.94 -4.01 9.35
C ARG A 285 -5.76 -4.17 10.31
N LEU A 286 -4.92 -5.19 10.11
CA LEU A 286 -3.72 -5.39 10.92
C LEU A 286 -2.72 -4.25 10.72
N GLN A 287 -2.51 -3.80 9.47
CA GLN A 287 -1.67 -2.64 9.16
C GLN A 287 -2.17 -1.37 9.87
N LEU A 288 -3.46 -1.08 9.79
CA LEU A 288 -4.09 0.06 10.46
C LEU A 288 -3.91 0.00 11.98
N ALA A 289 -4.03 -1.19 12.60
CA ALA A 289 -3.83 -1.35 14.04
C ALA A 289 -2.40 -1.01 14.48
N PHE A 290 -1.38 -1.52 13.77
CA PHE A 290 0.02 -1.20 14.05
C PHE A 290 0.35 0.26 13.78
N MET A 291 -0.20 0.85 12.72
CA MET A 291 -0.04 2.28 12.43
C MET A 291 -0.70 3.15 13.52
N GLY A 292 -1.89 2.76 14.00
CA GLY A 292 -2.56 3.43 15.11
C GLY A 292 -1.72 3.39 16.39
N LEU A 293 -1.14 2.23 16.72
CA LEU A 293 -0.22 2.10 17.85
C LEU A 293 1.01 3.02 17.69
N HIS A 294 1.62 3.03 16.51
CA HIS A 294 2.75 3.91 16.19
C HIS A 294 2.40 5.39 16.43
N VAL A 295 1.22 5.83 15.98
CA VAL A 295 0.74 7.20 16.18
C VAL A 295 0.54 7.51 17.67
N ILE A 296 -0.17 6.65 18.41
CA ILE A 296 -0.43 6.83 19.85
C ILE A 296 0.89 6.99 20.61
N MET A 297 1.90 6.16 20.29
CA MET A 297 3.20 6.21 20.93
C MET A 297 3.95 7.51 20.66
N TRP A 298 3.93 8.03 19.42
CA TRP A 298 4.58 9.30 19.11
C TRP A 298 3.84 10.52 19.69
N VAL A 299 2.50 10.47 19.75
CA VAL A 299 1.70 11.50 20.43
C VAL A 299 2.03 11.51 21.92
N TYR A 300 2.05 10.33 22.56
CA TYR A 300 2.48 10.18 23.95
C TYR A 300 3.87 10.77 24.17
N TRP A 301 4.85 10.39 23.35
CA TRP A 301 6.22 10.90 23.46
C TRP A 301 6.27 12.43 23.32
N SER A 302 5.48 13.01 22.41
CA SER A 302 5.51 14.44 22.09
C SER A 302 4.80 15.32 23.14
N LEU A 303 3.72 14.84 23.74
CA LEU A 303 2.86 15.64 24.63
C LEU A 303 3.12 15.39 26.12
N ILE A 304 3.39 14.15 26.48
CA ILE A 304 3.50 13.69 27.88
C ILE A 304 4.93 13.26 28.18
N GLY A 305 5.53 12.48 27.29
CA GLY A 305 6.88 11.93 27.47
C GLY A 305 8.00 12.94 27.25
N ARG A 306 9.21 12.42 26.99
CA ARG A 306 10.44 13.22 26.86
C ARG A 306 10.47 14.17 25.66
N GLY A 307 9.55 14.07 24.72
CA GLY A 307 9.38 15.05 23.65
C GLY A 307 8.71 16.34 24.11
N ARG A 308 8.08 16.34 25.31
CA ARG A 308 7.43 17.51 25.88
C ARG A 308 8.43 18.66 26.06
N GLY A 309 8.01 19.86 25.68
CA GLY A 309 8.82 21.08 25.80
C GLY A 309 9.88 21.26 24.69
N LYS A 310 10.08 20.28 23.81
CA LYS A 310 11.04 20.40 22.71
C LYS A 310 10.48 21.21 21.55
N GLY A 311 11.24 22.19 21.09
CA GLY A 311 10.84 23.09 20.00
C GLY A 311 10.56 22.39 18.66
N TYR A 312 11.20 21.26 18.35
CA TYR A 312 11.02 20.56 17.07
C TYR A 312 9.83 19.57 17.06
N ARG A 313 9.17 19.32 18.20
CA ARG A 313 8.10 18.31 18.30
C ARG A 313 6.90 18.59 17.42
N TRP A 314 6.66 19.87 17.09
CA TRP A 314 5.54 20.27 16.22
C TRP A 314 5.65 19.64 14.84
N LYS A 315 6.87 19.39 14.32
CA LYS A 315 7.07 18.76 13.01
C LYS A 315 6.51 17.34 12.98
N GLY A 316 6.83 16.55 14.02
CA GLY A 316 6.30 15.20 14.20
C GLY A 316 4.78 15.22 14.41
N LEU A 317 4.28 16.08 15.30
CA LEU A 317 2.84 16.21 15.55
C LEU A 317 2.05 16.66 14.31
N ALA A 318 2.56 17.62 13.54
CA ALA A 318 1.95 18.06 12.29
C ALA A 318 1.93 16.92 11.27
N CYS A 319 3.06 16.21 11.11
CA CYS A 319 3.13 15.04 10.23
C CYS A 319 2.09 13.99 10.60
N LEU A 320 1.98 13.64 11.88
CA LEU A 320 0.99 12.67 12.37
C LEU A 320 -0.43 13.17 12.17
N PHE A 321 -0.71 14.44 12.51
CA PHE A 321 -2.03 15.03 12.35
C PHE A 321 -2.49 15.00 10.89
N PHE A 322 -1.70 15.52 9.96
CA PHE A 322 -2.07 15.56 8.55
C PHE A 322 -2.16 14.16 7.93
N LEU A 323 -1.22 13.25 8.26
CA LEU A 323 -1.28 11.88 7.77
C LEU A 323 -2.55 11.15 8.23
N ASN A 324 -2.91 11.30 9.52
CA ASN A 324 -4.12 10.68 10.06
C ASN A 324 -5.38 11.35 9.55
N LEU A 325 -5.39 12.67 9.36
CA LEU A 325 -6.51 13.39 8.74
C LEU A 325 -6.78 12.85 7.33
N ILE A 326 -5.74 12.75 6.49
CA ILE A 326 -5.87 12.28 5.12
C ILE A 326 -6.22 10.79 5.07
N THR A 327 -5.68 9.97 5.97
CA THR A 327 -6.07 8.55 6.10
C THR A 327 -7.50 8.39 6.59
N PHE A 328 -7.95 9.22 7.54
CA PHE A 328 -9.33 9.23 8.01
C PHE A 328 -10.29 9.63 6.90
N ILE A 329 -9.94 10.66 6.11
CA ILE A 329 -10.69 11.05 4.92
C ILE A 329 -10.75 9.88 3.93
N GLU A 330 -9.63 9.20 3.65
CA GLU A 330 -9.62 8.04 2.74
C GLU A 330 -10.49 6.89 3.24
N VAL A 331 -10.38 6.51 4.52
CA VAL A 331 -11.14 5.41 5.11
C VAL A 331 -12.63 5.73 5.23
N VAL A 332 -12.99 6.95 5.66
CA VAL A 332 -14.38 7.35 5.89
C VAL A 332 -15.11 7.65 4.59
N LEU A 333 -14.48 8.38 3.66
CA LEU A 333 -15.06 8.62 2.34
C LEU A 333 -15.02 7.34 1.48
N GLY A 334 -13.98 6.51 1.65
CA GLY A 334 -13.87 5.23 0.96
C GLY A 334 -14.89 4.17 1.40
N TRP A 335 -15.49 4.29 2.60
CA TRP A 335 -16.42 3.29 3.13
C TRP A 335 -17.88 3.52 2.74
N ASP A 336 -18.37 4.77 2.72
CA ASP A 336 -19.82 5.00 2.49
C ASP A 336 -20.16 6.22 1.60
N ILE A 337 -19.23 7.12 1.28
CA ILE A 337 -19.56 8.36 0.53
C ILE A 337 -18.41 8.74 -0.41
N ASP A 338 -18.58 8.43 -1.70
CA ASP A 338 -17.78 8.97 -2.81
C ASP A 338 -16.29 8.61 -2.82
N ASP A 339 -15.96 7.31 -2.92
CA ASP A 339 -14.85 6.99 -3.81
C ASP A 339 -15.28 7.47 -5.20
N PHE A 340 -14.67 8.54 -5.70
CA PHE A 340 -15.08 9.18 -6.95
C PHE A 340 -14.39 8.49 -8.14
N PRO A 341 -15.05 8.40 -9.30
CA PRO A 341 -14.42 7.90 -10.51
C PRO A 341 -13.21 8.76 -10.87
N PRO A 342 -12.15 8.17 -11.43
CA PRO A 342 -10.88 8.86 -11.55
C PRO A 342 -11.01 10.13 -12.41
N TYR A 343 -10.66 11.28 -11.84
CA TYR A 343 -10.58 12.53 -12.58
C TYR A 343 -9.54 12.38 -13.69
N PHE A 344 -9.94 12.75 -14.91
CA PHE A 344 -9.17 12.56 -16.14
C PHE A 344 -8.77 11.10 -16.43
N GLY A 345 -9.38 10.11 -15.75
CA GLY A 345 -8.99 8.70 -15.85
C GLY A 345 -7.67 8.36 -15.13
N LEU A 346 -7.13 9.28 -14.30
CA LEU A 346 -5.81 9.17 -13.69
C LEU A 346 -5.80 9.38 -12.17
N PHE A 347 -6.63 10.27 -11.63
CA PHE A 347 -6.63 10.64 -10.21
C PHE A 347 -7.85 10.11 -9.49
N ASP A 348 -7.64 9.30 -8.47
CA ASP A 348 -8.64 8.79 -7.54
C ASP A 348 -8.32 9.21 -6.10
N ASN A 349 -9.13 8.76 -5.14
CA ASN A 349 -8.88 9.02 -3.74
C ASN A 349 -7.51 8.47 -3.28
N LYS A 350 -7.08 7.31 -3.82
CA LYS A 350 -5.83 6.66 -3.40
C LYS A 350 -4.58 7.41 -3.87
N SER A 351 -4.53 7.80 -5.13
CA SER A 351 -3.43 8.58 -5.70
C SER A 351 -3.29 9.94 -5.01
N ILE A 352 -4.40 10.60 -4.68
CA ILE A 352 -4.39 11.85 -3.91
C ILE A 352 -3.80 11.61 -2.51
N TRP A 353 -4.26 10.57 -1.80
CA TRP A 353 -3.71 10.19 -0.49
C TRP A 353 -2.20 9.97 -0.57
N LEU A 354 -1.70 9.21 -1.55
CA LEU A 354 -0.28 8.95 -1.77
C LEU A 354 0.53 10.21 -2.10
N LEU A 355 -0.02 11.14 -2.89
CA LEU A 355 0.65 12.39 -3.23
C LEU A 355 0.84 13.27 -2.00
N PHE A 356 -0.15 13.32 -1.11
CA PHE A 356 -0.02 14.07 0.14
C PHE A 356 1.00 13.46 1.10
N THR A 357 1.27 12.14 1.05
CA THR A 357 2.30 11.55 1.92
C THR A 357 3.72 11.96 1.52
N VAL A 358 3.96 12.44 0.29
CA VAL A 358 5.29 12.86 -0.20
C VAL A 358 5.86 14.01 0.65
N PRO A 359 5.23 15.19 0.74
CA PRO A 359 5.74 16.28 1.59
C PRO A 359 5.76 15.91 3.08
N LEU A 360 4.81 15.08 3.54
CA LEU A 360 4.77 14.60 4.93
C LEU A 360 5.97 13.71 5.25
N THR A 361 6.41 12.86 4.32
CA THR A 361 7.60 12.02 4.50
C THR A 361 8.86 12.89 4.65
N SER A 362 8.97 13.96 3.87
CA SER A 362 10.06 14.94 4.02
C SER A 362 10.01 15.66 5.38
N LEU A 363 8.81 16.06 5.82
CA LEU A 363 8.63 16.66 7.15
C LEU A 363 9.00 15.67 8.28
N TRP A 364 8.66 14.39 8.12
CA TRP A 364 9.01 13.33 9.06
C TRP A 364 10.53 13.17 9.21
N TYR A 365 11.27 13.15 8.11
CA TYR A 365 12.74 13.13 8.17
C TYR A 365 13.31 14.40 8.81
N SER A 366 12.71 15.57 8.57
CA SER A 366 13.08 16.81 9.26
C SER A 366 12.90 16.68 10.77
N PHE A 367 11.81 16.05 11.22
CA PHE A 367 11.60 15.74 12.63
C PHE A 367 12.69 14.78 13.15
N LEU A 368 12.94 13.66 12.47
CA LEU A 368 13.95 12.65 12.86
C LEU A 368 15.35 13.25 12.98
N MET A 369 15.78 14.11 12.05
CA MET A 369 17.09 14.78 12.14
C MET A 369 17.23 15.64 13.40
N ASN A 370 16.18 16.39 13.76
CA ASN A 370 16.21 17.22 14.97
C ASN A 370 16.16 16.36 16.24
N ASP A 371 15.45 15.23 16.20
CA ASP A 371 15.39 14.29 17.31
C ASP A 371 16.74 13.56 17.53
N THR A 372 17.37 13.10 16.46
CA THR A 372 18.72 12.51 16.49
C THR A 372 19.73 13.50 17.03
N LYS A 373 19.76 14.74 16.51
CA LYS A 373 20.65 15.80 17.00
C LYS A 373 20.50 15.99 18.52
N TRP A 374 19.27 16.07 19.01
CA TRP A 374 19.01 16.25 20.44
C TRP A 374 19.51 15.08 21.30
N GLU A 375 19.32 13.82 20.88
CA GLU A 375 19.85 12.67 21.62
C GLU A 375 21.39 12.67 21.62
N VAL A 376 22.02 13.01 20.49
CA VAL A 376 23.49 13.07 20.38
C VAL A 376 24.06 14.18 21.27
N ASP A 377 23.49 15.40 21.22
CA ASP A 377 23.92 16.52 22.07
C ASP A 377 23.78 16.17 23.56
N ALA A 378 22.71 15.44 23.94
CA ALA A 378 22.50 14.98 25.30
C ALA A 378 23.53 13.92 25.72
N MET A 379 23.92 13.02 24.82
CA MET A 379 24.99 12.04 25.07
C MET A 379 26.36 12.71 25.25
N GLU A 380 26.69 13.70 24.43
CA GLU A 380 27.97 14.42 24.53
C GLU A 380 28.09 15.21 25.83
N LYS A 381 27.00 15.85 26.28
CA LYS A 381 26.97 16.59 27.55
C LYS A 381 27.20 15.73 28.77
N LYS A 382 26.89 14.43 28.71
CA LYS A 382 27.11 13.50 29.84
C LYS A 382 28.51 12.88 29.85
N LYS A 383 29.24 12.96 28.74
CA LYS A 383 30.64 12.53 28.65
C LYS A 383 31.61 13.60 29.15
N LYS A 384 31.18 14.86 29.17
CA LYS A 384 31.88 15.99 29.78
C LYS A 384 31.48 16.08 31.24
#